data_AF-A0A3P3FYL0-F1
#
_entry.id   AF-A0A3P3FYL0-F1
#
_cell.length_a   1.000
_cell.length_b   1.000
_cell.length_c   1.000
_cell.angle_alpha   90.00
_cell.angle_beta   90.00
_cell.angle_gamma   90.00
#
_symmetry.space_group_name_H-M   'P 1'
#
loop_
_entity.id
_entity.type
_entity.pdbx_description
1 polymer ?
#
loop_
_entity_poly.entity_id
_entity_poly.type
_entity_poly.pdbx_seq_one_letter_code
_entity_poly.pdbx_strand_id
1 'polypeptide(L)'
;MTSTPNRRTIVLGVLGVAAAASLFGRTDSIAAEDTELAKRFKDLSENGNSTCSAKFTDSIATMPAIARIKGSCCSPMELKRYGEQVRGLAKYRAIPMIPGDPYDIAAATAQQLLPYYDLKLAGDEQKAYDYAMANSEEKGPCCCPCWRWKVYGGLAKYLIHEHRFTGEQIVDVWDLSDGCGGGM
;
A
#
# COMPACT_ATOMS: atom_id res chain seq x y z
N MET A 1 19.64 79.83 3.48
CA MET A 1 20.29 78.66 4.10
C MET A 1 19.89 77.43 3.31
N THR A 2 20.93 76.70 2.93
CA THR A 2 21.08 75.55 2.03
C THR A 2 19.89 74.61 1.81
N SER A 3 19.48 74.54 0.54
CA SER A 3 18.84 73.40 -0.13
C SER A 3 19.93 72.55 -0.80
N THR A 4 19.78 71.22 -0.84
CA THR A 4 20.57 70.37 -1.75
C THR A 4 19.77 69.12 -2.15
N PRO A 5 19.42 68.97 -3.44
CA PRO A 5 18.98 67.71 -4.04
C PRO A 5 20.09 67.13 -4.95
N ASN A 6 20.23 65.81 -5.02
CA ASN A 6 21.06 65.12 -6.02
C ASN A 6 20.70 63.61 -5.99
N ARG A 7 20.76 62.78 -7.04
CA ARG A 7 20.93 62.91 -8.49
C ARG A 7 20.44 61.57 -9.06
N ARG A 8 19.78 61.57 -10.23
CA ARG A 8 19.48 60.37 -11.01
C ARG A 8 20.77 59.78 -11.62
N THR A 9 20.86 58.45 -11.73
CA THR A 9 21.58 57.79 -12.83
C THR A 9 20.92 56.43 -13.12
N ILE A 10 20.50 56.25 -14.37
CA ILE A 10 20.04 54.99 -14.98
C ILE A 10 21.25 54.37 -15.68
N VAL A 11 21.50 53.07 -15.52
CA VAL A 11 22.20 52.24 -16.53
C VAL A 11 21.58 50.84 -16.55
N LEU A 12 21.27 50.39 -17.77
CA LEU A 12 20.83 49.06 -18.18
C LEU A 12 21.83 47.94 -17.82
N GLY A 13 21.31 46.72 -17.62
CA GLY A 13 21.81 45.59 -18.42
C GLY A 13 22.27 44.31 -17.71
N VAL A 14 21.52 43.24 -18.02
CA VAL A 14 21.95 41.86 -18.35
C VAL A 14 22.32 40.89 -17.21
N LEU A 15 21.97 39.61 -17.49
CA LEU A 15 22.26 38.31 -16.84
C LEU A 15 21.06 37.79 -16.02
N GLY A 16 20.36 36.71 -16.38
CA GLY A 16 20.75 35.55 -17.19
C GLY A 16 20.70 34.30 -16.30
N VAL A 17 19.66 33.47 -16.51
CA VAL A 17 19.56 32.01 -16.33
C VAL A 17 20.37 31.35 -15.20
N ALA A 18 19.67 30.73 -14.23
CA ALA A 18 19.89 29.33 -13.84
C ALA A 18 18.88 28.88 -12.77
N ALA A 19 17.75 28.31 -13.19
CA ALA A 19 16.99 27.36 -12.38
C ALA A 19 16.87 26.05 -13.17
N ALA A 20 18.01 25.43 -13.45
CA ALA A 20 18.10 24.13 -14.10
C ALA A 20 19.04 23.23 -13.27
N ALA A 21 18.58 22.79 -12.09
CA ALA A 21 19.36 21.90 -11.23
C ALA A 21 18.51 20.84 -10.50
N SER A 22 17.38 20.41 -11.06
CA SER A 22 16.53 19.41 -10.40
C SER A 22 15.93 18.34 -11.32
N LEU A 23 16.35 18.27 -12.60
CA LEU A 23 15.91 17.19 -13.50
C LEU A 23 16.84 15.96 -13.48
N PHE A 24 18.12 16.10 -13.15
CA PHE A 24 19.06 14.98 -13.16
C PHE A 24 18.89 14.04 -11.95
N GLY A 25 18.63 14.56 -10.75
CA GLY A 25 18.44 13.71 -9.55
C GLY A 25 17.12 12.93 -9.51
N ARG A 26 16.11 13.33 -10.30
CA ARG A 26 14.79 12.68 -10.30
C ARG A 26 14.78 11.41 -11.15
N THR A 27 15.53 11.38 -12.24
CA THR A 27 15.59 10.24 -13.16
C THR A 27 16.37 9.08 -12.56
N ASP A 28 17.48 9.36 -11.89
CA ASP A 28 18.31 8.34 -11.23
C ASP A 28 17.58 7.69 -10.05
N SER A 29 16.80 8.47 -9.29
CA SER A 29 15.98 7.95 -8.18
C SER A 29 14.87 7.02 -8.66
N ILE A 30 14.23 7.32 -9.79
CA ILE A 30 13.15 6.48 -10.35
C ILE A 30 13.74 5.17 -10.88
N ALA A 31 14.84 5.23 -11.63
CA ALA A 31 15.49 4.03 -12.16
C ALA A 31 16.02 3.11 -11.04
N ALA A 32 16.55 3.68 -9.96
CA ALA A 32 16.98 2.92 -8.78
C ALA A 32 15.79 2.29 -8.04
N GLU A 33 14.69 3.02 -7.87
CA GLU A 33 13.45 2.51 -7.27
C GLU A 33 12.86 1.35 -8.08
N ASP A 34 12.80 1.49 -9.41
CA ASP A 34 12.30 0.45 -10.31
C ASP A 34 13.19 -0.80 -10.28
N THR A 35 14.52 -0.63 -10.16
CA THR A 35 15.46 -1.76 -10.04
C THR A 35 15.26 -2.51 -8.72
N GLU A 36 15.10 -1.79 -7.61
CA GLU A 36 14.87 -2.42 -6.30
C GLU A 36 13.47 -3.08 -6.23
N LEU A 37 12.47 -2.49 -6.87
CA LEU A 37 11.14 -3.08 -6.98
C LEU A 37 11.16 -4.36 -7.81
N ALA A 38 11.87 -4.38 -8.94
CA ALA A 38 12.04 -5.59 -9.76
C ALA A 38 12.78 -6.70 -9.01
N LYS A 39 13.78 -6.35 -8.19
CA LYS A 39 14.49 -7.32 -7.35
C LYS A 39 13.60 -7.93 -6.27
N ARG A 40 12.80 -7.10 -5.58
CA ARG A 40 11.81 -7.56 -4.59
C ARG A 40 10.73 -8.42 -5.24
N PHE A 41 10.21 -8.01 -6.40
CA PHE A 41 9.27 -8.81 -7.18
C PHE A 41 9.83 -10.22 -7.47
N LYS A 42 11.08 -10.30 -7.90
CA LYS A 42 11.73 -11.58 -8.18
C LYS A 42 11.80 -12.46 -6.92
N ASP A 43 12.24 -11.90 -5.79
CA ASP A 43 12.28 -12.65 -4.51
C ASP A 43 10.89 -13.17 -4.13
N LEU A 44 9.87 -12.31 -4.18
CA LEU A 44 8.52 -12.66 -3.74
C LEU A 44 7.82 -13.66 -4.65
N SER A 45 8.08 -13.59 -5.96
CA SER A 45 7.52 -14.52 -6.95
C SER A 45 8.20 -15.88 -6.94
N GLU A 46 9.50 -15.95 -6.64
CA GLU A 46 10.25 -17.21 -6.60
C GLU A 46 10.25 -17.88 -5.21
N ASN A 47 10.17 -17.09 -4.12
CA ASN A 47 10.33 -17.56 -2.73
C ASN A 47 9.05 -17.38 -1.89
N GLY A 48 7.88 -17.45 -2.54
CA GLY A 48 6.58 -17.42 -1.87
C GLY A 48 6.40 -18.60 -0.89
N ASN A 49 5.78 -18.33 0.25
CA ASN A 49 5.48 -19.35 1.26
C ASN A 49 4.01 -19.36 1.71
N SER A 50 3.20 -18.46 1.16
CA SER A 50 1.78 -18.39 1.45
C SER A 50 1.01 -19.43 0.62
N THR A 51 0.00 -20.05 1.22
CA THR A 51 -0.92 -20.94 0.49
C THR A 51 -2.34 -20.65 0.90
N CYS A 52 -3.25 -20.68 -0.07
CA CYS A 52 -4.66 -20.45 0.18
C CYS A 52 -5.32 -21.73 0.75
N SER A 53 -5.02 -22.03 2.02
CA SER A 53 -5.50 -23.23 2.73
C SER A 53 -5.90 -22.96 4.20
N ALA A 54 -6.79 -23.78 4.75
CA ALA A 54 -7.16 -23.73 6.16
C ALA A 54 -5.96 -24.01 7.07
N LYS A 55 -5.15 -25.03 6.73
CA LYS A 55 -3.92 -25.37 7.47
C LYS A 55 -2.95 -24.19 7.59
N PHE A 56 -2.77 -23.42 6.51
CA PHE A 56 -1.93 -22.22 6.56
C PHE A 56 -2.56 -21.11 7.40
N THR A 57 -3.88 -20.94 7.32
CA THR A 57 -4.61 -20.00 8.19
C THR A 57 -4.38 -20.31 9.66
N ASP A 58 -4.49 -21.58 10.05
CA ASP A 58 -4.33 -22.03 11.43
C ASP A 58 -2.88 -21.89 11.92
N SER A 59 -1.89 -22.03 11.03
CA SER A 59 -0.48 -21.93 11.42
C SER A 59 -0.04 -20.51 11.78
N ILE A 60 -0.72 -19.47 11.26
CA ILE A 60 -0.40 -18.05 11.52
C ILE A 60 -0.32 -17.74 13.01
N ALA A 61 -1.23 -18.30 13.82
CA ALA A 61 -1.26 -18.08 15.27
C ALA A 61 0.04 -18.50 15.98
N THR A 62 0.82 -19.42 15.39
CA THR A 62 2.04 -19.97 15.97
C THR A 62 3.32 -19.53 15.26
N MET A 63 3.21 -18.75 14.18
CA MET A 63 4.38 -18.24 13.47
C MET A 63 5.19 -17.30 14.37
N PRO A 64 6.54 -17.33 14.29
CA PRO A 64 7.36 -16.31 14.93
C PRO A 64 6.93 -14.91 14.46
N ALA A 65 6.84 -13.95 15.36
CA ALA A 65 6.38 -12.59 15.04
C ALA A 65 7.20 -11.91 13.91
N ILE A 66 8.50 -12.26 13.83
CA ILE A 66 9.42 -11.77 12.80
C ILE A 66 9.29 -12.50 11.45
N ALA A 67 8.52 -13.58 11.39
CA ALA A 67 8.32 -14.34 10.16
C ALA A 67 7.57 -13.50 9.13
N ARG A 68 7.82 -13.79 7.86
CA ARG A 68 7.23 -13.12 6.70
C ARG A 68 6.35 -14.09 5.94
N ILE A 69 5.11 -13.70 5.68
CA ILE A 69 4.19 -14.39 4.78
C ILE A 69 4.37 -13.76 3.40
N LYS A 70 4.95 -14.52 2.48
CA LYS A 70 5.47 -14.03 1.20
C LYS A 70 4.73 -14.61 0.00
N GLY A 71 4.68 -13.82 -1.07
CA GLY A 71 4.23 -14.21 -2.40
C GLY A 71 2.71 -14.29 -2.55
N SER A 72 2.26 -14.56 -3.78
CA SER A 72 0.85 -14.74 -4.09
C SER A 72 0.35 -16.13 -3.68
N CYS A 73 -0.95 -16.25 -3.40
CA CYS A 73 -1.53 -17.53 -2.96
C CYS A 73 -2.37 -18.27 -4.03
N CYS A 74 -2.77 -17.62 -5.13
CA CYS A 74 -3.67 -18.18 -6.13
C CYS A 74 -3.09 -18.18 -7.56
N SER A 75 -2.61 -17.03 -8.03
CA SER A 75 -2.11 -16.82 -9.40
C SER A 75 -0.69 -16.24 -9.37
N PRO A 76 0.12 -16.40 -10.43
CA PRO A 76 1.43 -15.77 -10.51
C PRO A 76 1.36 -14.25 -10.33
N MET A 77 2.38 -13.66 -9.70
CA MET A 77 2.54 -12.21 -9.60
C MET A 77 2.85 -11.59 -10.96
N GLU A 78 2.46 -10.33 -11.16
CA GLU A 78 2.76 -9.55 -12.36
C GLU A 78 3.47 -8.25 -11.94
N LEU A 79 4.59 -7.92 -12.61
CA LEU A 79 5.52 -6.88 -12.15
C LEU A 79 4.90 -5.48 -12.23
N LYS A 80 4.15 -5.18 -13.29
CA LYS A 80 3.51 -3.87 -13.46
C LYS A 80 2.46 -3.66 -12.36
N ARG A 81 1.58 -4.64 -12.13
CA ARG A 81 0.57 -4.63 -11.05
C ARG A 81 1.23 -4.48 -9.69
N TYR A 82 2.27 -5.27 -9.40
CA TYR A 82 3.02 -5.17 -8.14
C TYR A 82 3.57 -3.74 -7.91
N GLY A 83 4.13 -3.12 -8.94
CA GLY A 83 4.61 -1.74 -8.86
C GLY A 83 3.50 -0.73 -8.57
N GLU A 84 2.36 -0.86 -9.24
CA GLU A 84 1.19 -0.01 -9.00
C GLU A 84 0.67 -0.15 -7.57
N GLN A 85 0.59 -1.38 -7.06
CA GLN A 85 0.12 -1.67 -5.70
C GLN A 85 1.04 -1.08 -4.63
N VAL A 86 2.36 -1.34 -4.69
CA VAL A 86 3.32 -0.82 -3.71
C VAL A 86 3.32 0.71 -3.68
N ARG A 87 3.26 1.35 -4.85
CA ARG A 87 3.18 2.83 -4.92
C ARG A 87 1.84 3.35 -4.41
N GLY A 88 0.74 2.70 -4.73
CA GLY A 88 -0.59 3.07 -4.26
C GLY A 88 -0.71 2.97 -2.73
N LEU A 89 -0.18 1.91 -2.13
CA LEU A 89 -0.19 1.69 -0.67
C LEU A 89 0.65 2.73 0.09
N ALA A 90 1.58 3.43 -0.56
CA ALA A 90 2.39 4.46 0.07
C ALA A 90 1.57 5.63 0.66
N LYS A 91 0.32 5.83 0.21
CA LYS A 91 -0.60 6.82 0.80
C LYS A 91 -1.13 6.40 2.18
N TYR A 92 -1.11 5.11 2.49
CA TYR A 92 -1.57 4.54 3.76
C TYR A 92 -0.46 4.29 4.78
N ARG A 93 0.79 4.66 4.47
CA ARG A 93 1.98 4.40 5.31
C ARG A 93 1.90 4.88 6.77
N ALA A 94 0.99 5.81 7.08
CA ALA A 94 0.77 6.31 8.42
C ALA A 94 0.00 5.32 9.32
N ILE A 95 -0.60 4.27 8.75
CA ILE A 95 -1.33 3.24 9.49
C ILE A 95 -0.51 1.94 9.43
N PRO A 96 0.23 1.59 10.50
CA PRO A 96 1.17 0.46 10.49
C PRO A 96 0.53 -0.90 10.21
N MET A 97 -0.78 -1.04 10.46
CA MET A 97 -1.54 -2.26 10.20
C MET A 97 -1.84 -2.51 8.73
N ILE A 98 -1.72 -1.48 7.86
CA ILE A 98 -1.82 -1.65 6.41
C ILE A 98 -0.42 -2.01 5.89
N PRO A 99 -0.20 -3.24 5.41
CA PRO A 99 1.09 -3.63 4.86
C PRO A 99 1.44 -2.77 3.64
N GLY A 100 2.64 -2.19 3.62
CA GLY A 100 3.10 -1.38 2.48
C GLY A 100 3.49 -2.20 1.24
N ASP A 101 3.65 -3.52 1.40
CA ASP A 101 3.88 -4.48 0.33
C ASP A 101 2.77 -5.54 0.40
N PRO A 102 1.93 -5.69 -0.63
CA PRO A 102 0.80 -6.60 -0.58
C PRO A 102 1.22 -8.07 -0.66
N TYR A 103 2.49 -8.40 -0.96
CA TYR A 103 3.01 -9.76 -1.04
C TYR A 103 4.04 -10.07 0.04
N ASP A 104 4.33 -9.15 0.97
CA ASP A 104 5.28 -9.37 2.07
C ASP A 104 4.71 -8.89 3.41
N ILE A 105 4.05 -9.81 4.12
CA ILE A 105 3.25 -9.50 5.32
C ILE A 105 3.95 -10.02 6.57
N ALA A 106 4.05 -9.21 7.62
CA ALA A 106 4.56 -9.70 8.90
C ALA A 106 3.55 -10.67 9.52
N ALA A 107 4.02 -11.80 10.02
CA ALA A 107 3.18 -12.73 10.77
C ALA A 107 2.51 -12.04 11.98
N ALA A 108 3.22 -11.15 12.67
CA ALA A 108 2.66 -10.34 13.75
C ALA A 108 1.45 -9.50 13.32
N THR A 109 1.51 -8.86 12.15
CA THR A 109 0.39 -8.08 11.61
C THR A 109 -0.80 -8.99 11.31
N ALA A 110 -0.58 -10.14 10.68
CA ALA A 110 -1.64 -11.10 10.42
C ALA A 110 -2.29 -11.62 11.71
N GLN A 111 -1.48 -11.94 12.74
CA GLN A 111 -1.94 -12.35 14.06
C GLN A 111 -2.82 -11.28 14.74
N GLN A 112 -2.46 -10.01 14.62
CA GLN A 112 -3.23 -8.89 15.17
C GLN A 112 -4.56 -8.67 14.43
N LEU A 113 -4.61 -8.91 13.12
CA LEU A 113 -5.80 -8.67 12.29
C LEU A 113 -6.81 -9.81 12.33
N LEU A 114 -6.37 -11.05 12.52
CA LEU A 114 -7.26 -12.21 12.54
C LEU A 114 -8.42 -12.06 13.54
N PRO A 115 -8.22 -11.62 14.80
CA PRO A 115 -9.32 -11.41 15.74
C PRO A 115 -10.35 -10.37 15.29
N TYR A 116 -9.93 -9.34 14.55
CA TYR A 116 -10.86 -8.34 14.01
C TYR A 116 -11.81 -8.93 12.98
N TYR A 117 -11.47 -10.05 12.34
CA TYR A 117 -12.37 -10.71 11.39
C TYR A 117 -13.70 -11.10 12.04
N ASP A 118 -13.68 -11.48 13.31
CA ASP A 118 -14.89 -11.87 14.06
C ASP A 118 -15.57 -10.67 14.77
N LEU A 119 -14.99 -9.47 14.68
CA LEU A 119 -15.62 -8.24 15.18
C LEU A 119 -16.97 -8.04 14.48
N LYS A 120 -18.01 -7.80 15.29
CA LYS A 120 -19.35 -7.50 14.80
C LYS A 120 -19.48 -5.99 14.63
N LEU A 121 -19.43 -5.52 13.39
CA LEU A 121 -19.75 -4.13 13.06
C LEU A 121 -21.27 -3.92 13.14
N ALA A 122 -21.69 -2.67 13.36
CA ALA A 122 -23.10 -2.30 13.38
C ALA A 122 -23.33 -0.94 12.73
N GLY A 123 -24.58 -0.66 12.33
CA GLY A 123 -24.96 0.62 11.77
C GLY A 123 -24.13 1.00 10.55
N ASP A 124 -23.54 2.20 10.58
CA ASP A 124 -22.79 2.73 9.43
C ASP A 124 -21.45 2.01 9.21
N GLU A 125 -20.85 1.43 10.25
CA GLU A 125 -19.64 0.61 10.11
C GLU A 125 -19.92 -0.63 9.25
N GLN A 126 -21.03 -1.32 9.51
CA GLN A 126 -21.42 -2.49 8.73
C GLN A 126 -21.74 -2.10 7.28
N LYS A 127 -22.41 -0.96 7.06
CA LYS A 127 -22.68 -0.45 5.70
C LYS A 127 -21.39 -0.18 4.92
N ALA A 128 -20.36 0.39 5.57
CA ALA A 128 -19.05 0.60 4.94
C ALA A 128 -18.39 -0.72 4.53
N TYR A 129 -18.43 -1.73 5.42
CA TYR A 129 -17.89 -3.05 5.12
C TYR A 129 -18.66 -3.74 3.97
N ASP A 130 -19.99 -3.72 4.01
CA ASP A 130 -20.85 -4.32 2.98
C ASP A 130 -20.68 -3.63 1.62
N TYR A 131 -20.53 -2.31 1.62
CA TYR A 131 -20.19 -1.57 0.41
C TYR A 131 -18.88 -2.09 -0.19
N ALA A 132 -17.84 -2.27 0.62
CA ALA A 132 -16.56 -2.75 0.10
C ALA A 132 -16.64 -4.17 -0.45
N MET A 133 -17.37 -5.05 0.24
CA MET A 133 -17.64 -6.42 -0.23
C MET A 133 -18.31 -6.43 -1.62
N ALA A 134 -19.22 -5.50 -1.89
CA ALA A 134 -19.92 -5.42 -3.16
C ALA A 134 -19.10 -4.75 -4.28
N ASN A 135 -18.18 -3.84 -3.93
CA ASN A 135 -17.56 -2.93 -4.89
C ASN A 135 -16.07 -3.19 -5.17
N SER A 136 -15.35 -3.96 -4.35
CA SER A 136 -13.97 -4.34 -4.66
C SER A 136 -13.87 -5.22 -5.91
N GLU A 137 -12.67 -5.28 -6.52
CA GLU A 137 -12.40 -6.07 -7.72
C GLU A 137 -12.75 -7.54 -7.49
N GLU A 138 -12.34 -8.08 -6.34
CA GLU A 138 -12.52 -9.47 -5.95
C GLU A 138 -13.86 -9.78 -5.27
N LYS A 139 -14.75 -8.78 -5.15
CA LYS A 139 -16.00 -8.89 -4.38
C LYS A 139 -15.77 -9.38 -2.94
N GLY A 140 -14.73 -8.82 -2.35
CA GLY A 140 -14.22 -9.13 -1.02
C GLY A 140 -12.74 -8.77 -0.85
N PRO A 141 -12.14 -9.16 0.28
CA PRO A 141 -10.74 -8.91 0.61
C PRO A 141 -9.70 -9.72 -0.19
N CYS A 142 -10.12 -10.80 -0.87
CA CYS A 142 -9.33 -11.59 -1.83
C CYS A 142 -10.28 -12.51 -2.60
N CYS A 143 -9.84 -13.09 -3.72
CA CYS A 143 -10.60 -14.03 -4.54
C CYS A 143 -11.11 -15.30 -3.81
N CYS A 144 -10.52 -15.69 -2.67
CA CYS A 144 -10.81 -16.96 -1.98
C CYS A 144 -10.94 -16.77 -0.46
N PRO A 145 -11.86 -17.48 0.24
CA PRO A 145 -12.07 -17.40 1.69
C PRO A 145 -10.97 -18.13 2.49
N CYS A 146 -9.73 -17.69 2.33
CA CYS A 146 -8.51 -18.25 2.94
C CYS A 146 -7.98 -17.38 4.10
N TRP A 147 -6.73 -17.60 4.51
CA TRP A 147 -6.05 -16.76 5.49
C TRP A 147 -6.07 -15.27 5.12
N ARG A 148 -5.84 -14.94 3.84
CA ARG A 148 -5.78 -13.57 3.35
C ARG A 148 -7.16 -12.91 3.45
N TRP A 149 -8.21 -13.63 3.10
CA TRP A 149 -9.58 -13.15 3.30
C TRP A 149 -9.86 -12.80 4.76
N LYS A 150 -9.46 -13.66 5.69
CA LYS A 150 -9.67 -13.39 7.13
C LYS A 150 -8.82 -12.21 7.61
N VAL A 151 -7.53 -12.18 7.26
CA VAL A 151 -6.61 -11.11 7.66
C VAL A 151 -7.05 -9.76 7.10
N TYR A 152 -7.38 -9.67 5.82
CA TYR A 152 -7.77 -8.40 5.18
C TYR A 152 -9.23 -8.02 5.43
N GLY A 153 -10.12 -8.99 5.66
CA GLY A 153 -11.44 -8.73 6.24
C GLY A 153 -11.32 -8.15 7.64
N GLY A 154 -10.41 -8.70 8.46
CA GLY A 154 -10.06 -8.15 9.77
C GLY A 154 -9.42 -6.76 9.67
N LEU A 155 -8.54 -6.52 8.70
CA LEU A 155 -7.98 -5.20 8.40
C LEU A 155 -9.08 -4.19 8.11
N ALA A 156 -10.03 -4.52 7.25
CA ALA A 156 -11.14 -3.62 6.95
C ALA A 156 -11.95 -3.28 8.20
N LYS A 157 -12.29 -4.28 9.02
CA LYS A 157 -13.03 -4.07 10.27
C LYS A 157 -12.24 -3.20 11.25
N TYR A 158 -10.94 -3.42 11.39
CA TYR A 158 -10.05 -2.56 12.16
C TYR A 158 -10.04 -1.12 11.64
N LEU A 159 -9.90 -0.92 10.32
CA LEU A 159 -9.85 0.41 9.72
C LEU A 159 -11.18 1.16 9.83
N ILE A 160 -12.29 0.47 9.66
CA ILE A 160 -13.62 1.07 9.85
C ILE A 160 -13.81 1.47 11.32
N HIS A 161 -13.52 0.56 12.25
CA HIS A 161 -13.79 0.78 13.67
C HIS A 161 -12.87 1.82 14.31
N GLU A 162 -11.56 1.68 14.08
CA GLU A 162 -10.52 2.49 14.76
C GLU A 162 -10.15 3.74 13.97
N HIS A 163 -10.27 3.71 12.64
CA HIS A 163 -9.83 4.80 11.75
C HIS A 163 -10.96 5.46 10.98
N ARG A 164 -12.21 5.01 11.17
CA ARG A 164 -13.42 5.57 10.54
C ARG A 164 -13.36 5.56 9.01
N PHE A 165 -12.71 4.54 8.44
CA PHE A 165 -12.67 4.38 6.99
C PHE A 165 -14.07 4.19 6.41
N THR A 166 -14.34 4.84 5.26
CA THR A 166 -15.54 4.61 4.46
C THR A 166 -15.42 3.36 3.62
N GLY A 167 -16.54 2.90 3.04
CA GLY A 167 -16.53 1.74 2.15
C GLY A 167 -15.60 1.91 0.95
N GLU A 168 -15.55 3.11 0.35
CA GLU A 168 -14.67 3.44 -0.76
C GLU A 168 -13.19 3.36 -0.38
N GLN A 169 -12.85 3.79 0.84
CA GLN A 169 -11.47 3.67 1.33
C GLN A 169 -11.09 2.21 1.56
N ILE A 170 -12.04 1.37 2.01
CA ILE A 170 -11.79 -0.07 2.15
C ILE A 170 -11.65 -0.76 0.79
N VAL A 171 -12.47 -0.41 -0.21
CA VAL A 171 -12.33 -0.88 -1.60
C VAL A 171 -10.91 -0.61 -2.08
N ASP A 172 -10.47 0.64 -1.99
CA ASP A 172 -9.16 1.04 -2.47
C ASP A 172 -8.02 0.35 -1.69
N VAL A 173 -8.14 0.15 -0.37
CA VAL A 173 -7.18 -0.66 0.40
C VAL A 173 -7.15 -2.10 -0.08
N TRP A 174 -8.29 -2.75 -0.30
CA TRP A 174 -8.35 -4.14 -0.74
C TRP A 174 -7.82 -4.33 -2.15
N ASP A 175 -8.19 -3.49 -3.10
CA ASP A 175 -7.74 -3.59 -4.50
C ASP A 175 -6.22 -3.37 -4.61
N LEU A 176 -5.68 -2.40 -3.86
CA LEU A 176 -4.23 -2.21 -3.74
C LEU A 176 -3.54 -3.34 -2.98
N SER A 177 -4.23 -3.96 -2.02
CA SER A 177 -3.68 -5.05 -1.22
C SER A 177 -3.91 -6.43 -1.81
N ASP A 178 -4.50 -6.52 -3.01
CA ASP A 178 -4.79 -7.79 -3.65
C ASP A 178 -3.48 -8.56 -3.87
N GLY A 179 -3.28 -9.60 -3.06
CA GLY A 179 -2.15 -10.51 -3.15
C GLY A 179 -2.53 -11.87 -3.71
N CYS A 180 -3.71 -11.99 -4.33
CA CYS A 180 -4.15 -13.24 -4.92
C CYS A 180 -3.33 -13.56 -6.20
N GLY A 181 -2.78 -12.55 -6.90
CA GLY A 181 -1.89 -12.68 -8.07
C GLY A 181 -2.22 -11.63 -9.15
N GLY A 182 -1.65 -11.71 -10.36
CA GLY A 182 -1.89 -10.74 -11.44
C GLY A 182 -1.87 -11.31 -12.86
N GLY A 183 -1.80 -12.63 -13.02
CA GLY A 183 -1.73 -13.31 -14.32
C GLY A 183 -3.06 -13.86 -14.87
N MET A 184 -4.21 -13.31 -14.44
CA MET A 184 -5.53 -13.74 -14.91
C MET A 184 -6.05 -12.84 -16.02
#